data_AF-A0A529B0P5-F1
#
_entry.id   AF-A0A529B0P5-F1
#
_cell.length_a   1.000
_cell.length_b   1.000
_cell.length_c   1.000
_cell.angle_alpha   90.00
_cell.angle_beta   90.00
_cell.angle_gamma   90.00
#
_symmetry.space_group_name_H-M   'P 1'
#
loop_
_entity.id
_entity.type
_entity.pdbx_description
1 polymer ?
#
loop_
_entity_poly.entity_id
_entity_poly.type
_entity_poly.pdbx_seq_one_letter_code
_entity_poly.pdbx_strand_id
1 'polypeptide(L)'
;MNPDWYAAWREEAFQRLQAKNARLQDEFRLGSWSRYDYDLKAGKLLFSEDGIVKVVTEIQIAGSTSAKASNWLWSWANSNLPGELLSDAKLVRSFGEENGIDELAQPYVMDTDNDLEALGWELAGAMVRICDALGAYHSPRGEGGGLYLILKSISWAS
;
A
#
# COMPACT_ATOMS: atom_id res chain seq x y z
N MET A 1 0.55 -3.58 24.09
CA MET A 1 -0.04 -4.92 23.84
C MET A 1 -1.24 -4.67 22.95
N ASN A 2 -1.27 -5.25 21.75
CA ASN A 2 -2.36 -5.01 20.81
C ASN A 2 -3.68 -5.57 21.37
N PRO A 3 -4.84 -5.01 20.97
CA PRO A 3 -6.14 -5.59 21.32
C PRO A 3 -6.27 -7.03 20.82
N ASP A 4 -6.98 -7.88 21.58
CA ASP A 4 -7.16 -9.31 21.27
C ASP A 4 -7.81 -9.57 19.89
N TRP A 5 -8.60 -8.61 19.39
CA TRP A 5 -9.26 -8.70 18.09
C TRP A 5 -8.34 -8.38 16.91
N TYR A 6 -7.22 -7.69 17.13
CA TYR A 6 -6.42 -7.09 16.06
C TYR A 6 -5.83 -8.13 15.11
N ALA A 7 -5.36 -9.26 15.63
CA ALA A 7 -4.79 -10.33 14.81
C ALA A 7 -5.82 -10.88 13.79
N ALA A 8 -7.03 -11.19 14.25
CA ALA A 8 -8.11 -11.66 13.38
C ALA A 8 -8.56 -10.58 12.38
N TRP A 9 -8.58 -9.32 12.81
CA TRP A 9 -8.89 -8.19 11.94
C TRP A 9 -7.84 -7.99 10.84
N ARG A 10 -6.55 -8.18 11.15
CA ARG A 10 -5.45 -8.06 10.18
C ARG A 10 -5.49 -9.17 9.14
N GLU A 11 -5.71 -10.41 9.58
CA GLU A 11 -5.90 -11.56 8.68
C GLU A 11 -7.06 -11.33 7.71
N GLU A 12 -8.22 -10.90 8.22
CA GLU A 12 -9.37 -10.59 7.36
C GLU A 12 -9.08 -9.39 6.42
N ALA A 13 -8.30 -8.40 6.87
CA ALA A 13 -7.88 -7.29 6.01
C ALA A 13 -7.03 -7.78 4.83
N PHE A 14 -6.11 -8.71 5.08
CA PHE A 14 -5.27 -9.31 4.05
C PHE A 14 -6.08 -10.17 3.08
N GLN A 15 -7.00 -11.00 3.56
CA GLN A 15 -7.91 -11.78 2.69
C GLN A 15 -8.76 -10.87 1.79
N ARG A 16 -9.32 -9.79 2.34
CA ARG A 16 -10.06 -8.78 1.56
C ARG A 16 -9.17 -8.10 0.52
N LEU A 17 -7.92 -7.79 0.87
CA LEU A 17 -6.95 -7.24 -0.08
C LEU A 17 -6.69 -8.21 -1.24
N GLN A 18 -6.48 -9.50 -0.97
CA GLN A 18 -6.27 -10.50 -2.03
C GLN A 18 -7.45 -10.54 -3.01
N ALA A 19 -8.68 -10.56 -2.50
CA ALA A 19 -9.87 -10.54 -3.34
C ALA A 19 -9.98 -9.23 -4.16
N LYS A 20 -9.70 -8.08 -3.55
CA LYS A 20 -9.68 -6.78 -4.23
C LYS A 20 -8.61 -6.73 -5.33
N ASN A 21 -7.40 -7.22 -5.08
CA ASN A 21 -6.33 -7.26 -6.06
C ASN A 21 -6.59 -8.26 -7.20
N ALA A 22 -7.19 -9.42 -6.91
CA ALA A 22 -7.59 -10.38 -7.94
C ALA A 22 -8.60 -9.76 -8.93
N ARG A 23 -9.57 -9.00 -8.42
CA ARG A 23 -10.52 -8.25 -9.26
C ARG A 23 -9.81 -7.21 -10.15
N LEU A 24 -8.86 -6.47 -9.60
CA LEU A 24 -8.09 -5.48 -10.36
C LEU A 24 -7.20 -6.13 -11.44
N GLN A 25 -6.67 -7.31 -11.16
CA GLN A 25 -5.93 -8.10 -12.15
C GLN A 25 -6.86 -8.58 -13.27
N ASP A 26 -8.06 -9.07 -12.97
CA ASP A 26 -9.02 -9.55 -13.97
C ASP A 26 -9.56 -8.40 -14.84
N GLU A 27 -10.05 -7.33 -14.21
CA GLU A 27 -10.75 -6.24 -14.91
C GLU A 27 -9.81 -5.24 -15.59
N PHE A 28 -8.62 -5.01 -15.02
CA PHE A 28 -7.68 -3.95 -15.46
C PHE A 28 -6.28 -4.48 -15.79
N ARG A 29 -6.06 -5.80 -15.72
CA ARG A 29 -4.79 -6.46 -16.06
C ARG A 29 -3.62 -5.93 -15.22
N LEU A 30 -3.89 -5.46 -13.99
CA LEU A 30 -2.84 -5.00 -13.09
C LEU A 30 -1.85 -6.13 -12.81
N GLY A 31 -0.56 -5.80 -12.91
CA GLY A 31 0.54 -6.77 -12.83
C GLY A 31 0.95 -7.38 -14.18
N SER A 32 0.18 -7.18 -15.25
CA SER A 32 0.52 -7.67 -16.60
C SER A 32 1.01 -6.57 -17.56
N TRP A 33 0.92 -5.30 -17.18
CA TRP A 33 1.42 -4.19 -17.98
C TRP A 33 2.95 -4.15 -18.00
N SER A 34 3.53 -3.89 -19.17
CA SER A 34 4.98 -3.87 -19.36
C SER A 34 5.66 -2.69 -18.66
N ARG A 35 4.91 -1.61 -18.39
CA ARG A 35 5.41 -0.41 -17.74
C ARG A 35 4.35 0.24 -16.85
N TYR A 36 4.81 0.82 -15.75
CA TYR A 36 4.06 1.81 -15.01
C TYR A 36 4.93 3.03 -14.71
N ASP A 37 4.32 4.21 -14.62
CA ASP A 37 4.99 5.47 -14.29
C ASP A 37 4.23 6.19 -13.17
N TYR A 38 4.98 6.82 -12.27
CA TYR A 38 4.44 7.65 -11.21
C TYR A 38 4.22 9.08 -11.70
N ASP A 39 2.99 9.57 -11.59
CA ASP A 39 2.70 11.00 -11.61
C ASP A 39 2.37 11.45 -10.19
N LEU A 40 3.41 11.67 -9.38
CA LEU A 40 3.25 12.08 -7.98
C LEU A 40 2.63 13.46 -7.83
N LYS A 41 2.71 14.31 -8.87
CA LYS A 41 2.07 15.63 -8.86
C LYS A 41 0.57 15.52 -9.03
N ALA A 42 0.10 14.61 -9.89
CA ALA A 42 -1.32 14.31 -10.05
C ALA A 42 -1.84 13.27 -9.05
N GLY A 43 -0.95 12.63 -8.28
CA GLY A 43 -1.28 11.54 -7.37
C GLY A 43 -1.76 10.28 -8.10
N LYS A 44 -1.12 9.94 -9.22
CA LYS A 44 -1.54 8.83 -10.09
C LYS A 44 -0.42 7.84 -10.37
N LEU A 45 -0.85 6.62 -10.65
CA LEU A 45 -0.04 5.59 -11.29
C LEU A 45 -0.62 5.31 -12.68
N LEU A 46 0.25 5.34 -13.69
CA LEU A 46 -0.12 5.20 -15.10
C LEU A 46 0.46 3.90 -15.63
N PHE A 47 -0.38 2.98 -16.07
CA PHE A 47 0.07 1.73 -16.70
C PHE A 47 0.02 1.87 -18.20
N SER A 48 1.09 1.44 -18.87
CA SER A 48 1.27 1.64 -20.31
C SER A 48 1.70 0.36 -21.03
N GLU A 49 1.35 0.30 -22.31
CA GLU A 49 1.81 -0.71 -23.27
C GLU A 49 2.24 0.01 -24.55
N ASP A 50 3.42 -0.32 -25.07
CA ASP A 50 4.02 0.31 -26.25
C ASP A 50 4.03 1.86 -26.21
N GLY A 51 4.24 2.41 -25.01
CA GLY A 51 4.28 3.86 -24.78
C GLY A 51 2.91 4.55 -24.71
N ILE A 52 1.81 3.79 -24.78
CA ILE A 52 0.44 4.32 -24.69
C ILE A 52 -0.12 3.97 -23.32
N VAL A 53 -0.60 4.98 -22.58
CA VAL A 53 -1.28 4.77 -21.30
C VAL A 53 -2.59 4.00 -21.54
N LYS A 54 -2.79 2.93 -20.79
CA LYS A 54 -3.97 2.03 -20.86
C LYS A 54 -4.82 2.09 -19.61
N VAL A 55 -4.21 2.21 -18.44
CA VAL A 55 -4.93 2.26 -17.17
C VAL A 55 -4.37 3.39 -16.31
N VAL A 56 -5.28 4.12 -15.66
CA VAL A 56 -4.96 5.22 -14.75
C VAL A 56 -5.60 4.93 -13.41
N THR A 57 -4.84 5.11 -12.33
CA THR A 57 -5.35 4.97 -10.96
C THR A 57 -4.85 6.11 -10.09
N GLU A 58 -5.73 6.66 -9.25
CA GLU A 58 -5.34 7.58 -8.18
C GLU A 58 -4.80 6.80 -6.99
N ILE A 59 -3.75 7.31 -6.36
CA ILE A 59 -3.00 6.60 -5.33
C ILE A 59 -2.89 7.40 -4.03
N GLN A 60 -2.70 6.65 -2.94
CA GLN A 60 -2.09 7.15 -1.72
C GLN A 60 -0.92 6.21 -1.38
N ILE A 61 0.15 6.76 -0.79
CA ILE A 61 1.32 5.95 -0.44
C ILE A 61 1.07 5.34 0.92
N ALA A 62 1.17 4.02 1.04
CA ALA A 62 1.04 3.34 2.33
C ALA A 62 2.35 3.40 3.12
N GLY A 63 3.44 3.01 2.47
CA GLY A 63 4.75 2.97 3.11
C GLY A 63 5.72 2.19 2.25
N SER A 64 6.88 1.90 2.83
CA SER A 64 7.92 1.17 2.13
C SER A 64 8.65 0.20 3.03
N THR A 65 9.04 -0.93 2.48
CA THR A 65 9.93 -1.89 3.12
C THR A 65 11.40 -1.57 2.83
N SER A 66 12.26 -1.93 3.77
CA SER A 66 13.72 -1.82 3.66
C SER A 66 14.39 -3.13 4.03
N ALA A 67 14.94 -3.86 3.04
CA ALA A 67 15.72 -5.07 3.32
C ALA A 67 16.94 -4.80 4.21
N LYS A 68 17.61 -3.65 4.01
CA LYS A 68 18.77 -3.26 4.81
C LYS A 68 18.44 -3.10 6.30
N ALA A 69 17.24 -2.60 6.61
CA ALA A 69 16.80 -2.34 7.98
C ALA A 69 15.84 -3.41 8.53
N SER A 70 15.47 -4.43 7.72
CA SER A 70 14.43 -5.42 8.02
C SER A 70 13.17 -4.81 8.63
N ASN A 71 12.64 -3.76 7.97
CA ASN A 71 11.47 -3.07 8.50
C ASN A 71 10.58 -2.47 7.41
N TRP A 72 9.37 -2.14 7.83
CA TRP A 72 8.45 -1.22 7.17
C TRP A 72 8.57 0.18 7.77
N LEU A 73 8.47 1.20 6.92
CA LEU A 73 8.28 2.60 7.29
C LEU A 73 6.95 3.09 6.73
N TRP A 74 6.06 3.54 7.60
CA TRP A 74 4.82 4.20 7.21
C TRP A 74 5.10 5.52 6.49
N SER A 75 4.34 5.79 5.43
CA SER A 75 4.52 6.99 4.61
C SER A 75 4.26 8.28 5.38
N TRP A 76 3.32 8.28 6.35
CA TRP A 76 3.02 9.44 7.19
C TRP A 76 4.21 9.89 8.05
N ALA A 77 5.19 9.01 8.27
CA ALA A 77 6.43 9.30 8.99
C ALA A 77 7.61 9.69 8.07
N ASN A 78 7.41 9.68 6.75
CA ASN A 78 8.46 10.01 5.79
C ASN A 78 8.26 11.43 5.23
N SER A 79 9.00 12.40 5.79
CA SER A 79 8.92 13.81 5.39
C SER A 79 9.39 14.11 3.96
N ASN A 80 10.01 13.14 3.27
CA ASN A 80 10.45 13.31 1.88
C ASN A 80 9.34 13.01 0.87
N LEU A 81 8.18 12.53 1.31
CA LEU A 81 7.05 12.23 0.44
C LEU A 81 6.09 13.44 0.31
N PRO A 82 5.42 13.61 -0.85
CA PRO A 82 4.44 14.68 -1.03
C PRO A 82 3.28 14.52 -0.05
N GLY A 83 3.02 15.56 0.75
CA GLY A 83 2.02 15.50 1.82
C GLY A 83 0.59 15.18 1.38
N GLU A 84 0.23 15.47 0.12
CA GLU A 84 -1.07 15.16 -0.48
C GLU A 84 -1.30 13.65 -0.72
N LEU A 85 -0.22 12.86 -0.74
CA LEU A 85 -0.28 11.40 -0.93
C LEU A 85 -0.25 10.63 0.39
N LEU A 86 -0.39 11.33 1.52
CA LEU A 86 -0.25 10.78 2.87
C LEU A 86 -1.54 10.88 3.69
N SER A 87 -2.65 11.38 3.14
CA SER A 87 -3.88 11.62 3.91
C SER A 87 -4.39 10.31 4.51
N ASP A 88 -4.41 9.25 3.72
CA ASP A 88 -4.94 7.96 4.14
C ASP A 88 -3.99 7.26 5.12
N ALA A 89 -2.67 7.45 4.97
CA ALA A 89 -1.71 6.90 5.91
C ALA A 89 -1.85 7.56 7.30
N LYS A 90 -2.18 8.86 7.34
CA LYS A 90 -2.49 9.55 8.60
C LYS A 90 -3.77 8.98 9.27
N LEU A 91 -4.76 8.56 8.48
CA LEU A 91 -5.95 7.87 9.03
C LEU A 91 -5.57 6.54 9.68
N VAL A 92 -4.65 5.79 9.08
CA VAL A 92 -4.13 4.55 9.68
C VAL A 92 -3.45 4.83 11.02
N ARG A 93 -2.64 5.89 11.09
CA ARG A 93 -2.01 6.31 12.34
C ARG A 93 -3.05 6.62 13.41
N SER A 94 -4.06 7.44 13.08
CA SER A 94 -5.14 7.78 14.02
C SER A 94 -5.90 6.54 14.49
N PHE A 95 -6.22 5.62 13.57
CA PHE A 95 -6.84 4.34 13.92
C PHE A 95 -5.96 3.52 14.88
N GLY A 96 -4.65 3.48 14.66
CA GLY A 96 -3.70 2.82 15.55
C GLY A 96 -3.64 3.46 16.94
N GLU A 97 -3.58 4.80 17.01
CA GLU A 97 -3.54 5.56 18.26
C GLU A 97 -4.84 5.36 19.08
N GLU A 98 -6.01 5.42 18.42
CA GLU A 98 -7.32 5.25 19.05
C GLU A 98 -7.54 3.84 19.62
N ASN A 99 -6.96 2.83 18.99
CA ASN A 99 -7.14 1.42 19.36
C ASN A 99 -5.96 0.82 20.12
N GLY A 100 -4.88 1.59 20.36
CA GLY A 100 -3.68 1.10 21.04
C GLY A 100 -2.91 0.04 20.24
N ILE A 101 -2.80 0.22 18.91
CA ILE A 101 -2.11 -0.68 17.98
C ILE A 101 -0.80 -0.02 17.53
N ASP A 102 0.30 -0.40 18.17
CA ASP A 102 1.63 0.19 17.89
C ASP A 102 2.07 -0.02 16.44
N GLU A 103 1.71 -1.16 15.84
CA GLU A 103 2.03 -1.50 14.45
C GLU A 103 1.49 -0.48 13.43
N LEU A 104 0.39 0.20 13.77
CA LEU A 104 -0.25 1.21 12.93
C LEU A 104 0.10 2.64 13.38
N ALA A 105 0.39 2.83 14.68
CA ALA A 105 0.66 4.13 15.29
C ALA A 105 2.15 4.53 15.29
N GLN A 106 3.07 3.57 15.24
CA GLN A 106 4.51 3.81 15.24
C GLN A 106 5.05 3.97 13.82
N PRO A 107 6.10 4.80 13.62
CA PRO A 107 6.68 5.01 12.29
C PRO A 107 7.18 3.73 11.61
N TYR A 108 7.78 2.84 12.40
CA TYR A 108 8.47 1.65 11.92
C TYR A 108 7.84 0.39 12.48
N VAL A 109 7.77 -0.66 11.65
CA VAL A 109 7.41 -2.01 12.06
C VAL A 109 8.54 -2.95 11.66
N MET A 110 9.09 -3.69 12.61
CA MET A 110 10.17 -4.63 12.35
C MET A 110 9.62 -5.91 11.73
N ASP A 111 10.32 -6.46 10.75
CA ASP A 111 10.07 -7.79 10.23
C ASP A 111 10.58 -8.83 11.22
N THR A 112 9.66 -9.43 11.97
CA THR A 112 9.98 -10.46 12.98
C THR A 112 9.99 -11.87 12.42
N ASP A 113 9.33 -12.08 11.28
CA ASP A 113 9.08 -13.40 10.70
C ASP A 113 10.04 -13.72 9.52
N ASN A 114 10.95 -12.79 9.21
CA ASN A 114 11.84 -12.82 8.05
C ASN A 114 11.07 -12.93 6.72
N ASP A 115 9.90 -12.31 6.65
CA ASP A 115 9.08 -12.20 5.45
C ASP A 115 8.63 -10.74 5.25
N LEU A 116 9.61 -9.93 4.87
CA LEU A 116 9.44 -8.50 4.67
C LEU A 116 8.39 -8.15 3.61
N GLU A 117 8.22 -8.99 2.58
CA GLU A 117 7.19 -8.79 1.57
C GLU A 117 5.79 -9.06 2.15
N ALA A 118 5.61 -10.13 2.92
CA ALA A 118 4.37 -10.39 3.64
C ALA A 118 4.03 -9.24 4.58
N LEU A 119 4.99 -8.76 5.38
CA LEU A 119 4.80 -7.59 6.25
C LEU A 119 4.27 -6.37 5.45
N GLY A 120 4.90 -6.07 4.32
CA GLY A 120 4.47 -4.95 3.47
C GLY A 120 3.04 -5.11 2.94
N TRP A 121 2.66 -6.31 2.53
CA TRP A 121 1.30 -6.59 2.06
C TRP A 121 0.25 -6.57 3.18
N GLU A 122 0.58 -7.07 4.38
CA GLU A 122 -0.32 -7.04 5.54
C GLU A 122 -0.63 -5.60 5.97
N LEU A 123 0.40 -4.75 6.07
CA LEU A 123 0.24 -3.35 6.47
C LEU A 123 -0.47 -2.54 5.37
N ALA A 124 -0.17 -2.79 4.10
CA ALA A 124 -0.95 -2.23 3.00
C ALA A 124 -2.42 -2.69 3.05
N GLY A 125 -2.68 -3.95 3.40
CA GLY A 125 -4.02 -4.51 3.57
C GLY A 125 -4.81 -3.84 4.70
N ALA A 126 -4.15 -3.58 5.83
CA ALA A 126 -4.74 -2.81 6.93
C ALA A 126 -5.18 -1.41 6.46
N MET A 127 -4.32 -0.71 5.71
CA MET A 127 -4.65 0.60 5.16
C MET A 127 -5.78 0.55 4.13
N VAL A 128 -5.77 -0.44 3.23
CA VAL A 128 -6.86 -0.67 2.26
C VAL A 128 -8.19 -0.87 2.97
N ARG A 129 -8.21 -1.62 4.08
CA ARG A 129 -9.41 -1.86 4.89
C ARG A 129 -9.89 -0.59 5.59
N ILE A 130 -8.98 0.14 6.25
CA ILE A 130 -9.32 1.37 7.00
C ILE A 130 -9.87 2.46 6.08
N CYS A 131 -9.30 2.58 4.87
CA CYS A 131 -9.61 3.67 3.94
C CYS A 131 -10.59 3.27 2.82
N ASP A 132 -11.16 2.06 2.92
CA ASP A 132 -11.99 1.39 1.90
C ASP A 132 -11.46 1.57 0.46
N ALA A 133 -10.16 1.35 0.28
CA ALA A 133 -9.51 1.49 -1.03
C ALA A 133 -9.81 0.30 -1.95
N LEU A 134 -9.61 0.47 -3.26
CA LEU A 134 -9.94 -0.56 -4.27
C LEU A 134 -8.97 -1.74 -4.30
N GLY A 135 -7.80 -1.61 -3.69
CA GLY A 135 -6.72 -2.59 -3.65
C GLY A 135 -5.39 -1.91 -3.35
N ALA A 136 -4.29 -2.63 -3.53
CA ALA A 136 -2.94 -2.11 -3.36
C ALA A 136 -2.01 -2.56 -4.49
N TYR A 137 -0.98 -1.77 -4.74
CA TYR A 137 0.07 -2.08 -5.70
C TYR A 137 1.45 -2.01 -5.05
N HIS A 138 2.26 -3.03 -5.30
CA HIS A 138 3.64 -3.13 -4.84
C HIS A 138 4.58 -2.79 -5.98
N SER A 139 5.39 -1.75 -5.77
CA SER A 139 6.45 -1.33 -6.69
C SER A 139 7.81 -1.75 -6.11
N PRO A 140 8.38 -2.87 -6.60
CA PRO A 140 9.64 -3.37 -6.08
C PRO A 140 10.80 -2.41 -6.42
N ARG A 141 11.76 -2.30 -5.51
CA ARG A 141 13.02 -1.58 -5.70
C ARG A 141 14.16 -2.59 -5.78
N GLY A 142 15.19 -2.28 -6.57
CA GLY A 142 16.28 -3.21 -6.89
C GLY A 142 17.12 -3.73 -5.72
N GLU A 143 16.97 -3.17 -4.50
CA GLU A 143 17.73 -3.56 -3.31
C GLU A 143 16.90 -4.34 -2.26
N GLY A 144 15.79 -4.98 -2.66
CA GLY A 144 15.03 -5.89 -1.79
C GLY A 144 13.99 -5.21 -0.88
N GLY A 145 13.73 -3.92 -1.09
CA GLY A 145 12.57 -3.22 -0.51
C GLY A 145 11.56 -2.84 -1.59
N GLY A 146 10.43 -2.29 -1.19
CA GLY A 146 9.36 -1.92 -2.11
C GLY A 146 8.57 -0.73 -1.61
N LEU A 147 7.96 0.02 -2.53
CA LEU A 147 6.96 1.03 -2.22
C LEU A 147 5.58 0.41 -2.38
N TYR A 148 4.73 0.61 -1.39
CA TYR A 148 3.36 0.10 -1.39
C TYR A 148 2.39 1.28 -1.48
N LEU A 149 1.42 1.13 -2.37
CA LEU A 149 0.43 2.15 -2.71
C LEU A 149 -0.96 1.55 -2.53
N ILE A 150 -1.92 2.32 -2.04
CA ILE A 150 -3.34 1.96 -2.13
C ILE A 150 -3.97 2.66 -3.34
N LEU A 151 -4.93 1.99 -3.98
CA LEU A 151 -5.59 2.47 -5.17
C LEU A 151 -6.96 3.05 -4.81
N LYS A 152 -7.18 4.35 -5.06
CA LYS A 152 -8.40 5.07 -4.68
C LYS A 152 -9.47 5.01 -5.77
N SER A 153 -9.04 5.06 -7.03
CA SER A 153 -9.89 4.93 -8.21
C SER A 153 -9.12 4.18 -9.29
N ILE A 154 -9.81 3.62 -10.28
CA ILE A 154 -9.15 2.97 -11.43
C ILE A 154 -10.05 3.06 -12.66
N SER A 155 -9.45 3.35 -13.82
CA SER A 155 -10.16 3.41 -15.10
C SER A 155 -9.24 3.06 -16.27
N TRP A 156 -9.85 2.55 -17.33
CA TRP A 156 -9.20 2.50 -18.65
C TRP A 156 -8.95 3.94 -19.13
N ALA A 157 -7.81 4.17 -19.75
CA ALA A 157 -7.52 5.42 -20.45
C ALA A 157 -8.36 5.47 -21.73
N SER A 158 -9.04 6.60 -21.93
CA SER A 158 -9.82 6.93 -23.12
C SER A 158 -8.94 7.27 -24.31
#